data_AF-A0A6M7UQA0-F1
#
_entry.id   AF-A0A6M7UQA0-F1
#
_cell.length_a   1.000
_cell.length_b   1.000
_cell.length_c   1.000
_cell.angle_alpha   90.00
_cell.angle_beta   90.00
_cell.angle_gamma   90.00
#
_symmetry.space_group_name_H-M   'P 1'
#
loop_
_entity.id
_entity.type
_entity.pdbx_description
1 polymer ?
#
loop_
_entity_poly.entity_id
_entity_poly.type
_entity_poly.pdbx_seq_one_letter_code
_entity_poly.pdbx_strand_id
1 'polypeptide(L)'
;MAALKLIALDDQDLSIVSAHVQDAVLKVSDMEFLPAAKRFVLTMNRFVWEAKSGLFRQHNERRQAVLHFDRVLGAKTNGIARDKPAEVLSLLAISFIEISKPAGIVELIFSGGGTIMLDVECIEARLADIGGAWEATSRPVHKA
;
A
#
# COMPACT_ATOMS: atom_id res chain seq x y z
N MET A 1 16.95 -7.86 -9.64
CA MET A 1 16.19 -6.62 -9.98
C MET A 1 16.49 -5.57 -8.93
N ALA A 2 16.75 -4.34 -9.35
CA ALA A 2 16.97 -3.21 -8.44
C ALA A 2 15.75 -2.98 -7.52
N ALA A 3 15.96 -2.27 -6.41
CA ALA A 3 14.89 -1.87 -5.50
C ALA A 3 13.93 -0.90 -6.20
N LEU A 4 12.63 -1.21 -6.20
CA LEU A 4 11.59 -0.36 -6.79
C LEU A 4 11.48 0.95 -5.99
N LYS A 5 11.34 2.07 -6.69
CA LYS A 5 11.00 3.37 -6.12
C LYS A 5 10.00 4.05 -7.05
N LEU A 6 8.83 4.41 -6.53
CA LEU A 6 7.78 5.11 -7.25
C LEU A 6 7.33 6.34 -6.47
N ILE A 7 6.87 7.34 -7.20
CA ILE A 7 6.17 8.51 -6.67
C ILE A 7 4.86 8.64 -7.43
N ALA A 8 3.80 9.03 -6.72
CA ALA A 8 2.52 9.37 -7.32
C ALA A 8 2.12 10.78 -6.95
N LEU A 9 1.82 11.59 -7.97
CA LEU A 9 1.41 13.00 -7.84
C LEU A 9 0.03 13.25 -8.44
N ASP A 10 -0.57 12.26 -9.09
CA ASP A 10 -1.92 12.29 -9.65
C ASP A 10 -2.62 10.91 -9.57
N ASP A 11 -3.86 10.85 -10.05
CA ASP A 11 -4.69 9.64 -10.04
C ASP A 11 -4.09 8.49 -10.88
N GLN A 12 -3.43 8.82 -11.99
CA GLN A 12 -2.84 7.82 -12.88
C GLN A 12 -1.63 7.18 -12.22
N ASP A 13 -0.74 7.98 -11.64
CA ASP A 13 0.39 7.46 -10.88
C ASP A 13 -0.07 6.65 -9.68
N LEU A 14 -1.10 7.10 -8.97
CA LEU A 14 -1.65 6.40 -7.81
C LEU A 14 -2.17 5.01 -8.20
N SER A 15 -2.78 4.89 -9.39
CA SER A 15 -3.21 3.59 -9.94
C SER A 15 -2.03 2.63 -10.20
N ILE A 16 -0.87 3.16 -10.61
CA ILE A 16 0.36 2.36 -10.80
C ILE A 16 0.89 1.89 -9.43
N VAL A 17 0.94 2.79 -8.43
CA VAL A 17 1.33 2.43 -7.07
C VAL A 17 0.39 1.36 -6.51
N SER A 18 -0.93 1.52 -6.68
CA SER A 18 -1.97 0.57 -6.28
C SER A 18 -1.70 -0.83 -6.83
N ALA A 19 -1.40 -0.94 -8.13
CA ALA A 19 -1.07 -2.22 -8.76
C ALA A 19 0.20 -2.87 -8.18
N HIS A 20 1.23 -2.08 -7.83
CA HIS A 20 2.47 -2.61 -7.27
C HIS A 20 2.36 -3.06 -5.81
N VAL A 21 1.40 -2.52 -5.05
CA VAL A 21 1.15 -2.89 -3.64
C VAL A 21 -0.06 -3.80 -3.46
N GLN A 22 -0.72 -4.18 -4.55
CA GLN A 22 -1.78 -5.18 -4.51
C GLN A 22 -1.25 -6.48 -3.88
N ASP A 23 -2.03 -7.05 -2.96
CA ASP A 23 -1.69 -8.22 -2.16
C ASP A 23 -0.48 -8.05 -1.25
N ALA A 24 -0.14 -6.80 -0.92
CA ALA A 24 0.79 -6.51 0.15
C ALA A 24 0.19 -6.85 1.50
N VAL A 25 1.01 -7.49 2.33
CA VAL A 25 0.61 -7.96 3.66
C VAL A 25 1.36 -7.18 4.71
N LEU A 26 0.64 -6.69 5.72
CA LEU A 26 1.17 -5.89 6.83
C LEU A 26 0.35 -6.16 8.10
N LYS A 27 0.88 -5.79 9.25
CA LYS A 27 0.15 -5.82 10.52
C LYS A 27 -0.48 -4.47 10.82
N VAL A 28 -1.48 -4.46 11.71
CA VAL A 28 -2.03 -3.20 12.26
C VAL A 28 -0.93 -2.34 12.89
N SER A 29 0.06 -2.95 13.55
CA SER A 29 1.22 -2.24 14.12
C SER A 29 2.17 -1.61 13.11
N ASP A 30 2.08 -1.99 11.83
CA ASP A 30 3.00 -1.56 10.78
C ASP A 30 2.58 -0.25 10.12
N MET A 31 1.51 0.38 10.64
CA MET A 31 0.93 1.62 10.14
C MET A 31 1.01 2.72 11.19
N GLU A 32 1.36 3.93 10.76
CA GLU A 32 1.48 5.09 11.62
C GLU A 32 0.97 6.35 10.92
N PHE A 33 0.14 7.13 11.62
CA PHE A 33 -0.20 8.49 11.24
C PHE A 33 0.60 9.48 12.09
N LEU A 34 1.30 10.39 11.42
CA LEU A 34 2.16 11.42 11.99
C LEU A 34 1.55 12.80 11.71
N PRO A 35 0.63 13.33 12.56
CA PRO A 35 -0.10 14.55 12.27
C PRO A 35 0.80 15.78 12.13
N ALA A 36 1.84 15.88 12.96
CA ALA A 36 2.80 16.99 12.92
C ALA A 36 3.57 17.04 11.60
N ALA A 37 3.80 15.88 10.98
CA ALA A 37 4.45 15.77 9.67
C ALA A 37 3.44 15.74 8.51
N LYS A 38 2.13 15.75 8.80
CA LYS A 38 1.05 15.49 7.83
C LYS A 38 1.32 14.24 6.98
N ARG A 39 1.72 13.13 7.62
CA ARG A 39 2.19 11.93 6.92
C ARG A 39 1.52 10.67 7.45
N PHE A 40 1.09 9.80 6.54
CA PHE A 40 0.69 8.43 6.87
C PHE A 40 1.73 7.47 6.29
N VAL A 41 2.23 6.53 7.09
CA VAL A 41 3.25 5.56 6.69
C VAL A 41 2.73 4.15 6.94
N LEU A 42 2.99 3.24 6.02
CA LEU A 42 2.82 1.81 6.23
C LEU A 42 4.03 1.04 5.71
N THR A 43 4.50 0.09 6.52
CA THR A 43 5.48 -0.90 6.08
C THR A 43 4.75 -2.19 5.72
N MET A 44 5.16 -2.85 4.64
CA MET A 44 4.45 -4.00 4.11
C MET A 44 5.37 -4.98 3.41
N ASN A 45 4.86 -6.18 3.18
CA ASN A 45 5.48 -7.20 2.35
C ASN A 45 4.70 -7.31 1.04
N ARG A 46 5.10 -6.54 0.02
CA ARG A 46 4.41 -6.50 -1.27
C ARG A 46 4.74 -7.72 -2.12
N PHE A 47 3.78 -8.17 -2.90
CA PHE A 47 4.01 -9.18 -3.92
C PHE A 47 4.62 -8.52 -5.16
N VAL A 48 5.66 -9.13 -5.76
CA VAL A 48 6.37 -8.56 -6.90
C VAL A 48 5.67 -8.97 -8.21
N TRP A 49 4.59 -8.26 -8.55
CA TRP A 49 3.79 -8.51 -9.77
C TRP A 49 4.55 -8.22 -11.07
N GLU A 50 5.49 -7.27 -11.03
CA GLU A 50 6.23 -6.83 -12.21
C GLU A 50 7.30 -7.82 -12.69
N ALA A 51 7.64 -8.82 -11.86
CA ALA A 51 8.57 -9.86 -12.24
C ALA A 51 7.87 -10.91 -13.11
N LYS A 52 8.21 -10.97 -14.40
CA LYS A 52 7.74 -12.06 -15.27
C LYS A 52 8.29 -13.40 -14.79
N SER A 53 7.39 -14.37 -14.59
CA SER A 53 7.76 -15.78 -14.46
C SER A 53 8.36 -16.26 -15.79
N GLY A 54 9.52 -16.92 -15.74
CA GLY A 54 10.23 -17.42 -16.92
C GLY A 54 11.06 -18.65 -16.58
N LEU A 55 11.73 -19.24 -17.58
CA LEU A 55 12.47 -20.51 -17.44
C LEU A 55 13.45 -20.51 -16.24
N PHE A 56 14.06 -19.35 -15.94
CA PHE A 56 15.03 -19.14 -14.86
C PHE A 56 14.44 -18.50 -13.59
N ARG A 57 13.15 -18.16 -13.55
CA ARG A 57 12.48 -17.56 -12.39
C ARG A 57 11.14 -18.26 -12.16
N GLN A 58 11.24 -19.39 -11.47
CA GLN A 58 10.15 -20.32 -11.19
C GLN A 58 9.29 -19.89 -9.99
N HIS A 59 9.80 -18.98 -9.14
CA HIS A 59 9.19 -18.66 -7.85
C HIS A 59 8.67 -17.23 -7.81
N ASN A 60 7.54 -17.07 -7.14
CA ASN A 60 6.99 -15.77 -6.79
C ASN A 60 7.89 -15.10 -5.74
N GLU A 61 7.90 -13.77 -5.69
CA GLU A 61 8.77 -13.01 -4.80
C GLU A 61 7.94 -12.03 -3.96
N ARG A 62 8.32 -11.87 -2.70
CA ARG A 62 7.84 -10.79 -1.85
C ARG A 62 9.03 -9.92 -1.44
N ARG A 63 8.75 -8.62 -1.30
CA ARG A 63 9.73 -7.63 -0.85
C ARG A 63 9.15 -6.81 0.27
N GLN A 64 9.98 -6.52 1.26
CA GLN A 64 9.64 -5.48 2.21
C GLN A 64 9.64 -4.13 1.50
N ALA A 65 8.62 -3.34 1.74
CA ALA A 65 8.46 -2.03 1.14
C ALA A 65 7.83 -1.06 2.15
N VAL A 66 8.04 0.23 1.91
CA VAL A 66 7.38 1.31 2.62
C VAL A 66 6.56 2.09 1.61
N LEU A 67 5.29 2.30 1.93
CA LEU A 67 4.44 3.26 1.26
C LEU A 67 4.12 4.36 2.26
N HIS A 68 4.28 5.61 1.85
CA HIS A 68 3.80 6.73 2.63
C HIS A 68 3.07 7.74 1.77
N PHE A 69 2.17 8.47 2.43
CA PHE A 69 1.41 9.58 1.89
C PHE A 69 1.78 10.84 2.65
N ASP A 70 2.12 11.90 1.92
CA ASP A 70 2.33 13.24 2.46
C ASP A 70 1.05 14.07 2.33
N ARG A 71 1.01 15.23 3.00
CA ARG A 71 -0.14 16.16 2.99
C ARG A 71 -1.43 15.55 3.55
N VAL A 72 -1.30 14.58 4.46
CA VAL A 72 -2.42 13.92 5.13
C VAL A 72 -2.90 14.78 6.30
N LEU A 73 -4.15 15.22 6.25
CA LEU A 73 -4.82 16.02 7.27
C LEU A 73 -5.44 15.14 8.37
N GLY A 74 -5.88 13.94 8.02
CA GLY A 74 -6.48 12.99 8.95
C GLY A 74 -6.54 11.59 8.39
N ALA A 75 -6.62 10.60 9.29
CA ALA A 75 -6.77 9.20 8.96
C ALA A 75 -7.93 8.60 9.76
N LYS A 76 -8.81 7.84 9.09
CA LYS A 76 -9.91 7.11 9.70
C LYS A 76 -9.87 5.65 9.26
N THR A 77 -10.22 4.75 10.16
CA THR A 77 -10.27 3.31 9.87
C THR A 77 -11.70 2.81 10.01
N ASN A 78 -12.12 1.91 9.13
CA ASN A 78 -13.36 1.16 9.24
C ASN A 78 -13.05 -0.33 9.11
N GLY A 79 -13.70 -1.19 9.91
CA GLY A 79 -13.49 -2.65 9.82
C GLY A 79 -12.07 -3.14 10.18
N ILE A 80 -11.26 -2.33 10.87
CA ILE A 80 -9.92 -2.70 11.35
C ILE A 80 -9.86 -2.59 12.87
N ALA A 81 -9.52 -3.68 13.55
CA ALA A 81 -9.39 -3.73 15.00
C ALA A 81 -8.06 -3.11 15.47
N ARG A 82 -8.08 -1.83 15.83
CA ARG A 82 -6.89 -1.08 16.24
C ARG A 82 -6.25 -1.57 17.55
N ASP A 83 -7.00 -2.30 18.36
CA ASP A 83 -6.56 -2.94 19.61
C ASP A 83 -5.86 -4.28 19.38
N LYS A 84 -5.80 -4.77 18.12
CA LYS A 84 -5.13 -6.02 17.75
C LYS A 84 -3.90 -5.74 16.88
N PRO A 85 -2.77 -5.29 17.47
CA PRO A 85 -1.60 -4.85 16.71
C PRO A 85 -0.98 -5.94 15.83
N ALA A 86 -1.13 -7.22 16.19
CA ALA A 86 -0.60 -8.35 15.44
C ALA A 86 -1.54 -8.86 14.33
N GLU A 87 -2.75 -8.30 14.20
CA GLU A 87 -3.69 -8.66 13.14
C GLU A 87 -3.09 -8.32 11.78
N VAL A 88 -3.15 -9.29 10.86
CA VAL A 88 -2.57 -9.19 9.53
C VAL A 88 -3.64 -8.72 8.55
N LEU A 89 -3.34 -7.64 7.84
CA LEU A 89 -4.14 -7.06 6.78
C LEU A 89 -3.54 -7.40 5.41
N SER A 90 -4.39 -7.54 4.39
CA SER A 90 -3.96 -7.68 2.99
C SER A 90 -4.54 -6.53 2.16
N LEU A 91 -3.68 -5.67 1.63
CA LEU A 91 -4.07 -4.52 0.83
C LEU A 91 -4.50 -4.98 -0.57
N LEU A 92 -5.72 -4.64 -0.97
CA LEU A 92 -6.29 -5.01 -2.26
C LEU A 92 -6.16 -3.89 -3.29
N ALA A 93 -6.42 -2.65 -2.87
CA ALA A 93 -6.40 -1.51 -3.76
C ALA A 93 -6.17 -0.20 -2.99
N ILE A 94 -5.64 0.77 -3.71
CA ILE A 94 -5.65 2.18 -3.35
C ILE A 94 -6.50 2.94 -4.38
N SER A 95 -7.43 3.76 -3.92
CA SER A 95 -8.27 4.63 -4.75
C SER A 95 -8.20 6.08 -4.25
N PHE A 96 -8.58 7.02 -5.12
CA PHE A 96 -8.76 8.43 -4.76
C PHE A 96 -10.18 8.87 -5.09
N ILE A 97 -10.80 9.57 -4.15
CA ILE A 97 -12.10 10.22 -4.29
C ILE A 97 -11.86 11.71 -4.22
N GLU A 98 -12.03 12.39 -5.35
CA GLU A 98 -11.95 13.84 -5.42
C GLU A 98 -13.08 14.49 -4.59
N ILE A 99 -12.72 15.45 -3.74
CA ILE A 99 -13.68 16.28 -3.00
C ILE A 99 -13.64 17.72 -3.52
N SER A 100 -12.45 18.28 -3.67
CA SER A 100 -12.24 19.61 -4.25
C SER A 100 -10.80 19.74 -4.75
N LYS A 101 -10.58 19.73 -6.08
CA LYS A 101 -9.22 19.69 -6.65
C LYS A 101 -8.27 20.71 -6.02
N PRO A 102 -7.04 20.31 -5.61
CA PRO A 102 -6.46 18.96 -5.72
C PRO A 102 -6.76 18.02 -4.54
N ALA A 103 -7.55 18.46 -3.56
CA ALA A 103 -7.84 17.73 -2.33
C ALA A 103 -8.89 16.63 -2.52
N GLY A 104 -8.79 15.61 -1.67
CA GLY A 104 -9.73 14.49 -1.68
C GLY A 104 -9.42 13.45 -0.61
N ILE A 105 -9.96 12.26 -0.82
CA ILE A 105 -9.79 11.12 0.10
C ILE A 105 -9.02 10.02 -0.64
N VAL A 106 -7.89 9.61 -0.10
CA VAL A 106 -7.23 8.36 -0.50
C VAL A 106 -7.79 7.22 0.33
N GLU A 107 -8.29 6.17 -0.30
CA GLU A 107 -8.77 4.97 0.40
C GLU A 107 -7.79 3.82 0.19
N LEU A 108 -7.37 3.19 1.29
CA LEU A 108 -6.66 1.91 1.29
C LEU A 108 -7.68 0.83 1.64
N ILE A 109 -7.93 -0.08 0.71
CA ILE A 109 -8.97 -1.11 0.80
C ILE A 109 -8.30 -2.45 1.11
N PHE A 110 -8.70 -3.09 2.19
CA PHE A 110 -8.14 -4.36 2.65
C PHE A 110 -9.13 -5.52 2.46
N SER A 111 -8.58 -6.72 2.29
CA SER A 111 -9.37 -7.95 2.32
C SER A 111 -10.12 -8.07 3.65
N GLY A 112 -11.32 -8.64 3.63
CA GLY A 112 -12.14 -8.76 4.84
C GLY A 112 -12.94 -7.50 5.17
N GLY A 113 -12.96 -6.50 4.27
CA GLY A 113 -13.83 -5.32 4.38
C GLY A 113 -13.26 -4.19 5.24
N GLY A 114 -11.98 -4.28 5.63
CA GLY A 114 -11.27 -3.20 6.30
C GLY A 114 -10.92 -2.08 5.32
N THR A 115 -11.02 -0.83 5.75
CA THR A 115 -10.65 0.34 4.95
C THR A 115 -9.94 1.38 5.81
N ILE A 116 -8.96 2.07 5.24
CA ILE A 116 -8.39 3.30 5.80
C ILE A 116 -8.66 4.44 4.83
N MET A 117 -9.25 5.52 5.33
CA MET A 117 -9.49 6.75 4.57
C MET A 117 -8.52 7.82 5.05
N LEU A 118 -7.75 8.38 4.13
CA LEU A 118 -6.84 9.49 4.36
C LEU A 118 -7.42 10.74 3.73
N ASP A 119 -7.70 11.75 4.56
CA ASP A 119 -8.03 13.09 4.09
C ASP A 119 -6.73 13.80 3.68
N VAL A 120 -6.62 14.21 2.42
CA VAL A 120 -5.37 14.74 1.84
C VAL A 120 -5.56 16.07 1.13
N GLU A 121 -4.56 16.97 1.26
CA GLU A 121 -4.54 18.23 0.52
C GLU A 121 -4.32 18.00 -0.99
N CYS A 122 -3.60 16.93 -1.35
CA CYS A 122 -3.39 16.44 -2.72
C CYS A 122 -2.84 15.01 -2.70
N ILE A 123 -2.80 14.34 -3.86
CA ILE A 123 -2.07 13.08 -4.00
C ILE A 123 -0.57 13.35 -3.95
N GLU A 124 0.09 12.84 -2.92
CA GLU A 124 1.54 12.77 -2.84
C GLU A 124 1.93 11.47 -2.12
N ALA A 125 2.16 10.40 -2.89
CA ALA A 125 2.51 9.08 -2.36
C ALA A 125 3.90 8.64 -2.82
N ARG A 126 4.63 7.91 -1.98
CA ARG A 126 5.95 7.36 -2.32
C ARG A 126 6.04 5.90 -1.88
N LEU A 127 6.39 5.02 -2.82
CA LEU A 127 6.64 3.60 -2.58
C LEU A 127 8.13 3.32 -2.76
N ALA A 128 8.73 2.62 -1.81
CA ALA A 128 10.11 2.14 -1.94
C ALA A 128 10.28 0.73 -1.37
N ASP A 129 10.94 -0.15 -2.12
CA ASP A 129 11.47 -1.40 -1.58
C ASP A 129 12.58 -1.10 -0.57
N ILE A 130 12.54 -1.78 0.58
CA ILE A 130 13.55 -1.69 1.64
C ILE A 130 14.12 -3.08 1.93
N GLY A 131 15.43 -3.20 2.07
CA GLY A 131 16.07 -4.49 2.37
C GLY A 131 16.17 -5.48 1.20
N GLY A 132 16.43 -6.75 1.53
CA GLY A 132 16.61 -7.83 0.56
C GLY A 132 15.30 -8.53 0.19
N ALA A 133 15.26 -9.17 -0.98
CA ALA A 133 14.11 -9.94 -1.45
C ALA A 133 14.04 -11.34 -0.82
N TRP A 134 12.83 -11.87 -0.61
CA TRP A 134 12.63 -13.26 -0.21
C TRP A 134 11.57 -13.96 -1.07
N GLU A 135 11.64 -15.28 -1.10
CA GLU A 135 10.72 -16.13 -1.86
C GLU A 135 9.29 -16.07 -1.27
N ALA A 136 8.30 -15.87 -2.12
CA ALA A 136 6.90 -15.92 -1.72
C ALA A 136 6.39 -17.36 -1.76
N THR A 137 5.85 -17.85 -0.64
CA THR A 137 5.36 -19.23 -0.48
C THR A 137 4.16 -19.56 -1.39
N SER A 138 3.41 -18.55 -1.83
CA SER A 138 2.26 -18.72 -2.71
C SER A 138 1.98 -17.48 -3.56
N ARG A 139 1.28 -17.67 -4.68
CA ARG A 139 0.73 -16.59 -5.50
C ARG A 139 -0.69 -16.25 -5.02
N PRO A 140 -1.02 -14.98 -4.76
CA PRO A 140 -2.39 -14.58 -4.46
C PRO A 140 -3.34 -14.94 -5.61
N VAL A 141 -4.53 -15.42 -5.27
CA VAL A 141 -5.61 -15.74 -6.22
C VAL A 141 -6.90 -15.14 -5.67
N HIS A 142 -7.46 -14.18 -6.40
CA HIS A 142 -8.78 -13.60 -6.12
C HIS A 142 -9.73 -13.94 -7.26
N LYS A 143 -10.96 -14.33 -6.94
CA LYS A 143 -12.01 -14.46 -7.95
C LYS A 143 -12.47 -13.06 -8.36
N ALA A 144 -12.55 -12.82 -9.67
CA ALA A 144 -13.12 -11.60 -10.24
C ALA A 144 -14.62 -11.51 -9.97
#